data_AF-A0A143QCU5-F1
#
_entry.id   AF-A0A143QCU5-F1
#
_cell.length_a   1.000
_cell.length_b   1.000
_cell.length_c   1.000
_cell.angle_alpha   90.00
_cell.angle_beta   90.00
_cell.angle_gamma   90.00
#
_symmetry.space_group_name_H-M   'P 1'
#
loop_
_entity.id
_entity.type
_entity.pdbx_description
1 polymer ?
#
loop_
_entity_poly.entity_id
_entity_poly.type
_entity_poly.pdbx_seq_one_letter_code
_entity_poly.pdbx_strand_id
1 'polypeptide(L)'
;MVSNGEDWVSLFHDGRVKVASRTHLWDIVAVERHNALGQAVTLAPGRTIDDGGRTASAVTPDHCVALTPARGDAVAGVVAATNGTFVDFLHNGTVVVGNDGRDIAETFNTAREGLEGGASGRGGAVMVTFQGSYRPRIQRRCDFLVEIPEPERPAHNRLYPGEYEVIDGKIGG
;
A
#
# COMPACT_ATOMS: atom_id res chain seq x y z
N MET A 1 -0.13 8.40 7.54
CA MET A 1 0.91 7.59 6.86
C MET A 1 1.53 6.65 7.88
N VAL A 2 1.67 5.38 7.53
CA VAL A 2 2.32 4.34 8.35
C VAL A 2 3.59 3.88 7.65
N SER A 3 4.61 3.43 8.38
CA SER A 3 5.86 2.95 7.78
C SER A 3 6.38 1.70 8.48
N ASN A 4 7.17 0.89 7.77
CA ASN A 4 7.95 -0.21 8.35
C ASN A 4 9.45 0.16 8.55
N GLY A 5 9.80 1.44 8.36
CA GLY A 5 11.18 1.96 8.41
C GLY A 5 11.84 2.13 7.03
N GLU A 6 11.37 1.42 6.01
CA GLU A 6 11.89 1.48 4.63
C GLU A 6 10.80 1.92 3.66
N ASP A 7 9.65 1.26 3.76
CA ASP A 7 8.45 1.48 2.98
C ASP A 7 7.43 2.28 3.77
N TRP A 8 6.50 2.90 3.05
CA TRP A 8 5.39 3.60 3.68
C TRP A 8 4.07 3.32 2.99
N VAL A 9 3.03 3.37 3.80
CA VAL A 9 1.64 3.20 3.40
C VAL A 9 0.84 4.44 3.74
N SER A 10 0.20 5.01 2.75
CA SER A 10 -0.72 6.14 2.90
C SER A 10 -2.14 5.66 2.67
N LEU A 11 -2.99 5.77 3.70
CA LEU A 11 -4.43 5.60 3.59
C LEU A 11 -5.04 7.00 3.37
N PHE A 12 -5.73 7.17 2.25
CA PHE A 12 -6.37 8.44 1.89
C PHE A 12 -7.79 8.51 2.43
N HIS A 13 -8.31 9.72 2.65
CA HIS A 13 -9.69 9.93 3.12
C HIS A 13 -10.76 9.41 2.15
N ASP A 14 -10.42 9.21 0.87
CA ASP A 14 -11.30 8.59 -0.13
C ASP A 14 -11.23 7.05 -0.11
N GLY A 15 -10.48 6.46 0.83
CA GLY A 15 -10.37 5.02 1.03
C GLY A 15 -9.36 4.31 0.14
N ARG A 16 -8.63 5.03 -0.71
CA ARG A 16 -7.48 4.46 -1.43
C ARG A 16 -6.32 4.18 -0.49
N VAL A 17 -5.49 3.22 -0.87
CA VAL A 17 -4.26 2.87 -0.16
C VAL A 17 -3.09 2.95 -1.13
N LYS A 18 -2.08 3.75 -0.82
CA LYS A 18 -0.81 3.75 -1.55
C LYS A 18 0.26 3.07 -0.72
N VAL A 19 0.84 2.01 -1.24
CA VAL A 19 2.07 1.39 -0.74
C VAL A 19 3.22 1.89 -1.59
N ALA A 20 4.31 2.34 -0.98
CA ALA A 20 5.44 2.90 -1.72
C ALA A 20 6.77 2.59 -1.04
N SER A 21 7.79 2.43 -1.88
CA SER A 21 9.18 2.24 -1.49
C SER A 21 10.09 3.16 -2.28
N ARG A 22 11.28 3.46 -1.76
CA ARG A 22 12.36 4.14 -2.52
C ARG A 22 13.41 3.16 -3.02
N THR A 23 13.53 2.00 -2.39
CA THR A 23 14.64 1.07 -2.58
C THR A 23 14.29 -0.05 -3.52
N HIS A 24 13.01 -0.25 -3.85
CA HIS A 24 12.57 -1.31 -4.74
C HIS A 24 11.29 -0.97 -5.50
N LEU A 25 11.03 -1.78 -6.53
CA LEU A 25 9.74 -1.89 -7.20
C LEU A 25 8.85 -2.91 -6.49
N TRP A 26 7.53 -2.75 -6.60
CA TRP A 26 6.58 -3.68 -6.01
C TRP A 26 6.11 -4.70 -7.03
N ASP A 27 6.12 -5.97 -6.62
CA ASP A 27 5.50 -7.06 -7.35
C ASP A 27 4.14 -7.37 -6.73
N ILE A 28 3.09 -7.42 -7.56
CA ILE A 28 1.78 -7.94 -7.17
C ILE A 28 1.86 -9.47 -7.29
N VAL A 29 2.02 -10.17 -6.16
CA VAL A 29 2.29 -11.62 -6.16
C VAL A 29 1.05 -12.47 -5.95
N ALA A 30 0.00 -11.92 -5.35
CA ALA A 30 -1.26 -12.63 -5.16
C ALA A 30 -2.45 -11.68 -5.08
N VAL A 31 -3.60 -12.18 -5.53
CA VAL A 31 -4.92 -11.57 -5.34
C VAL A 31 -5.82 -12.65 -4.81
N GLU A 32 -6.41 -12.42 -3.64
CA GLU A 32 -7.21 -13.43 -2.98
C GLU A 32 -8.49 -12.86 -2.41
N ARG A 33 -9.48 -13.74 -2.32
CA ARG A 33 -10.68 -13.48 -1.53
C ARG A 33 -10.32 -13.79 -0.07
N HIS A 34 -10.01 -12.75 0.70
CA HIS A 34 -9.61 -12.88 2.11
C HIS A 34 -10.77 -13.34 3.00
N ASN A 35 -12.00 -12.93 2.66
CA ASN A 35 -13.21 -13.42 3.32
C ASN A 35 -14.40 -13.50 2.33
N ALA A 36 -15.57 -13.93 2.79
CA ALA A 36 -16.75 -14.10 1.93
C ALA A 36 -17.14 -12.85 1.11
N LEU A 37 -16.81 -11.65 1.57
CA LEU A 37 -17.24 -10.36 1.02
C LEU A 37 -16.09 -9.46 0.53
N GLY A 38 -14.84 -9.82 0.82
CA GLY A 38 -13.71 -8.91 0.70
C GLY A 38 -12.50 -9.54 0.02
N GLN A 39 -11.75 -8.71 -0.70
CA GLN A 39 -10.51 -9.10 -1.38
C GLN A 39 -9.28 -8.45 -0.75
N ALA A 40 -8.14 -9.09 -0.95
CA ALA A 40 -6.82 -8.60 -0.61
C ALA A 40 -5.84 -8.81 -1.77
N VAL A 41 -4.85 -7.93 -1.84
CA VAL A 41 -3.70 -8.03 -2.73
C VAL A 41 -2.44 -8.11 -1.89
N THR A 42 -1.53 -9.01 -2.27
CA THR A 42 -0.22 -9.18 -1.63
C THR A 42 0.83 -8.53 -2.49
N LEU A 43 1.58 -7.60 -1.89
CA LEU A 43 2.66 -6.84 -2.52
C LEU A 43 3.98 -7.26 -1.91
N ALA A 44 4.87 -7.84 -2.72
CA ALA A 44 6.20 -8.21 -2.29
C ALA A 44 7.25 -7.21 -2.80
N PRO A 45 8.33 -6.98 -2.03
CA PRO A 45 9.51 -6.29 -2.56
C PRO A 45 10.05 -7.03 -3.79
N GLY A 46 10.06 -6.35 -4.93
CA GLY A 46 10.57 -6.85 -6.20
C GLY A 46 11.98 -6.36 -6.47
N ARG A 47 12.25 -5.94 -7.72
CA ARG A 47 13.58 -5.47 -8.14
C ARG A 47 14.04 -4.26 -7.31
N THR A 48 15.22 -4.36 -6.72
CA THR A 48 15.90 -3.25 -6.03
C THR A 48 16.30 -2.14 -7.02
N ILE A 49 16.17 -0.90 -6.57
CA ILE A 49 16.63 0.32 -7.24
C ILE A 49 17.83 0.84 -6.45
N ASP A 50 18.98 1.01 -7.12
CA ASP A 50 20.16 1.61 -6.52
C ASP A 50 19.90 3.09 -6.20
N ASP A 51 19.62 3.40 -4.93
CA ASP A 51 19.27 4.76 -4.49
C ASP A 51 20.45 5.75 -4.53
N GLY A 52 21.67 5.28 -4.85
CA GLY A 52 22.88 6.09 -4.89
C GLY A 52 23.22 6.75 -3.54
N GLY A 53 22.72 6.20 -2.42
CA GLY A 53 22.93 6.70 -1.07
C GLY A 53 22.20 8.02 -0.74
N ARG A 54 21.18 8.41 -1.51
CA ARG A 54 20.48 9.68 -1.33
C ARG A 54 19.20 9.49 -0.51
N THR A 55 19.28 9.82 0.77
CA THR A 55 18.11 9.90 1.65
C THR A 55 17.35 11.21 1.41
N ALA A 56 16.15 11.15 0.82
CA ALA A 56 15.21 12.26 0.89
C ALA A 56 14.81 12.51 2.36
N SER A 57 14.43 13.74 2.71
CA SER A 57 13.92 14.04 4.06
C SER A 57 12.80 13.08 4.42
N ALA A 58 13.01 12.32 5.49
CA ALA A 58 12.01 11.40 6.01
C ALA A 58 10.82 12.22 6.52
N VAL A 59 9.63 11.96 5.97
CA VAL A 59 8.39 12.40 6.61
C VAL A 59 8.21 11.51 7.84
N THR A 60 8.04 12.10 9.02
CA THR A 60 7.77 11.33 10.24
C THR A 60 6.43 10.59 10.06
N PRO A 61 6.41 9.25 10.11
CA PRO A 61 5.17 8.49 10.01
C PRO A 61 4.35 8.64 11.30
N ASP A 62 3.02 8.50 11.19
CA ASP A 62 2.10 8.52 12.33
C ASP A 62 2.22 7.23 13.17
N HIS A 63 2.64 6.15 12.53
CA HIS A 63 2.88 4.85 13.15
C HIS A 63 4.03 4.12 12.45
N CYS A 64 4.86 3.41 13.23
CA CYS A 64 5.93 2.58 12.73
C CYS A 64 5.69 1.13 13.13
N VAL A 65 5.72 0.22 12.13
CA VAL A 65 5.69 -1.22 12.36
C VAL A 65 7.12 -1.76 12.34
N ALA A 66 7.56 -2.34 13.44
CA ALA A 66 8.90 -2.91 13.53
C ALA A 66 8.95 -4.29 12.85
N LEU A 67 9.86 -4.45 11.89
CA LEU A 67 10.10 -5.73 11.22
C LEU A 67 11.18 -6.56 11.93
N THR A 68 11.13 -7.87 11.76
CA THR A 68 12.10 -8.83 12.30
C THR A 68 12.28 -9.92 11.24
N PRO A 69 13.19 -9.74 10.27
CA PRO A 69 13.28 -10.58 9.07
C PRO A 69 13.34 -12.09 9.34
N ALA A 70 13.95 -12.50 10.47
CA ALA A 70 14.01 -13.89 10.90
C ALA A 70 12.64 -14.57 11.13
N ARG A 71 11.55 -13.79 11.23
CA ARG A 71 10.17 -14.27 11.40
C ARG A 71 9.41 -14.46 10.07
N GLY A 72 10.03 -14.15 8.93
CA GLY A 72 9.49 -14.42 7.60
C GLY A 72 8.10 -13.83 7.37
N ASP A 73 7.16 -14.66 6.93
CA ASP A 73 5.81 -14.22 6.50
C ASP A 73 4.84 -14.00 7.67
N ALA A 74 5.33 -14.05 8.92
CA ALA A 74 4.49 -13.73 10.07
C ALA A 74 4.11 -12.24 10.09
N VAL A 75 2.87 -11.96 10.48
CA VAL A 75 2.37 -10.59 10.64
C VAL A 75 3.17 -9.85 11.72
N ALA A 76 3.77 -8.74 11.31
CA ALA A 76 4.52 -7.81 12.15
C ALA A 76 3.61 -6.75 12.79
N GLY A 77 2.59 -6.30 12.05
CA GLY A 77 1.62 -5.32 12.51
C GLY A 77 0.47 -5.15 11.55
N VAL A 78 -0.67 -4.73 12.08
CA VAL A 78 -1.93 -4.56 11.36
C VAL A 78 -2.40 -3.12 11.50
N VAL A 79 -2.61 -2.47 10.36
CA VAL A 79 -3.30 -1.18 10.28
C VAL A 79 -4.70 -1.44 9.73
N ALA A 80 -5.71 -0.85 10.35
CA ALA A 80 -7.07 -0.91 9.83
C ALA A 80 -7.64 0.49 9.61
N ALA A 81 -8.72 0.57 8.86
CA ALA A 81 -9.46 1.80 8.64
C ALA A 81 -10.95 1.60 8.86
N THR A 82 -11.66 2.67 9.21
CA THR A 82 -13.10 2.60 9.57
C THR A 82 -14.01 2.18 8.42
N ASN A 83 -13.54 2.15 7.17
CA ASN A 83 -14.25 1.61 5.99
C ASN A 83 -13.97 0.12 5.73
N GLY A 84 -13.40 -0.59 6.72
CA GLY A 84 -13.04 -2.00 6.61
C GLY A 84 -11.77 -2.27 5.80
N THR A 85 -11.04 -1.24 5.38
CA THR A 85 -9.72 -1.41 4.77
C THR A 85 -8.73 -1.89 5.82
N PHE A 86 -7.80 -2.75 5.44
CA PHE A 86 -6.71 -3.21 6.29
C PHE A 86 -5.41 -3.31 5.51
N VAL A 87 -4.32 -3.22 6.26
CA VAL A 87 -2.95 -3.36 5.78
C VAL A 87 -2.19 -4.20 6.79
N ASP A 88 -1.78 -5.40 6.37
CA ASP A 88 -0.93 -6.26 7.18
C ASP A 88 0.52 -6.11 6.69
N PHE A 89 1.42 -5.75 7.60
CA PHE A 89 2.85 -5.75 7.35
C PHE A 89 3.40 -7.10 7.78
N LEU A 90 4.12 -7.79 6.89
CA LEU A 90 4.80 -9.04 7.21
C LEU A 90 6.28 -8.76 7.52
N HIS A 91 6.87 -9.63 8.35
CA HIS A 91 8.25 -9.46 8.81
C HIS A 91 9.30 -9.56 7.69
N ASN A 92 8.96 -10.15 6.54
CA ASN A 92 9.79 -10.25 5.33
C ASN A 92 9.75 -8.99 4.42
N GLY A 93 8.96 -7.96 4.78
CA GLY A 93 8.77 -6.74 3.97
C GLY A 93 7.56 -6.77 3.04
N THR A 94 6.87 -7.91 2.91
CA THR A 94 5.61 -8.01 2.18
C THR A 94 4.52 -7.18 2.87
N VAL A 95 3.68 -6.53 2.07
CA VAL A 95 2.52 -5.77 2.52
C VAL A 95 1.25 -6.37 1.89
N VAL A 96 0.29 -6.75 2.71
CA VAL A 96 -1.03 -7.20 2.27
C VAL A 96 -1.99 -6.04 2.43
N VAL A 97 -2.70 -5.66 1.37
CA VAL A 97 -3.70 -4.60 1.40
C VAL A 97 -5.05 -5.20 1.03
N GLY A 98 -6.06 -5.00 1.86
CA GLY A 98 -7.39 -5.56 1.58
C GLY A 98 -8.53 -4.78 2.18
N ASN A 99 -9.74 -5.28 1.95
CA ASN A 99 -10.95 -4.77 2.56
C ASN A 99 -11.84 -5.91 3.06
N ASP A 100 -12.51 -5.73 4.20
CA ASP A 100 -13.36 -6.74 4.82
C ASP A 100 -14.72 -6.94 4.15
N GLY A 101 -15.15 -6.05 3.27
CA GLY A 101 -16.46 -6.14 2.63
C GLY A 101 -16.53 -5.59 1.22
N ARG A 102 -15.38 -5.36 0.58
CA ARG A 102 -15.29 -4.84 -0.79
C ARG A 102 -14.28 -5.61 -1.60
N ASP A 103 -14.63 -5.79 -2.87
CA ASP A 103 -13.72 -6.29 -3.88
C ASP A 103 -12.77 -5.16 -4.33
N ILE A 104 -11.58 -5.54 -4.84
CA ILE A 104 -10.62 -4.61 -5.41
C ILE A 104 -11.19 -4.10 -6.73
N ALA A 105 -11.23 -2.78 -6.89
CA ALA A 105 -11.62 -2.13 -8.14
C ALA A 105 -10.45 -2.06 -9.11
N GLU A 106 -9.30 -1.56 -8.64
CA GLU A 106 -8.12 -1.36 -9.46
C GLU A 106 -6.85 -1.40 -8.58
N THR A 107 -5.75 -1.90 -9.15
CA THR A 107 -4.39 -1.59 -8.71
C THR A 107 -3.68 -0.73 -9.76
N PHE A 108 -3.04 0.36 -9.34
CA PHE A 108 -2.23 1.21 -10.20
C PHE A 108 -0.78 1.17 -9.71
N ASN A 109 0.03 0.31 -10.33
CA ASN A 109 1.43 0.08 -10.00
C ASN A 109 2.31 1.01 -10.85
N THR A 110 3.04 1.91 -10.21
CA THR A 110 3.91 2.88 -10.87
C THR A 110 5.33 2.74 -10.38
N ALA A 111 6.25 3.09 -11.27
CA ALA A 111 7.66 3.05 -11.03
C ALA A 111 8.31 4.33 -11.55
N ARG A 112 9.33 4.79 -10.84
CA ARG A 112 10.19 5.88 -11.29
C ARG A 112 11.63 5.59 -10.90
N GLU A 113 12.48 5.37 -11.90
CA GLU A 113 13.90 5.12 -11.67
C GLU A 113 14.76 6.38 -11.79
N GLY A 114 14.32 7.34 -12.59
CA GLY A 114 14.98 8.63 -12.77
C GLY A 114 14.68 9.65 -11.67
N LEU A 115 15.32 10.82 -11.76
CA LEU A 115 15.12 11.95 -10.83
C LEU A 115 14.14 13.01 -11.35
N GLU A 116 13.53 12.78 -12.50
CA GLU A 116 12.48 13.67 -13.03
C GLU A 116 11.36 13.81 -11.99
N GLY A 117 10.93 15.05 -11.72
CA GLY A 117 9.95 15.32 -10.66
C GLY A 117 10.48 15.18 -9.21
N GLY A 118 11.80 15.03 -9.02
CA GLY A 118 12.48 15.12 -7.71
C GLY A 118 12.87 13.77 -7.10
N ALA A 119 13.88 13.79 -6.22
CA ALA A 119 14.42 12.59 -5.57
C ALA A 119 13.40 11.86 -4.67
N SER A 120 12.39 12.56 -4.17
CA SER A 120 11.33 11.99 -3.32
C SER A 120 10.33 11.13 -4.09
N GLY A 121 10.25 11.26 -5.42
CA GLY A 121 9.34 10.51 -6.28
C GLY A 121 9.95 9.24 -6.88
N ARG A 122 11.23 8.96 -6.63
CA ARG A 122 11.91 7.75 -7.10
C ARG A 122 11.44 6.54 -6.28
N GLY A 123 11.29 5.40 -6.96
CA GLY A 123 10.91 4.13 -6.35
C GLY A 123 9.70 3.47 -7.01
N GLY A 124 9.20 2.41 -6.38
CA GLY A 124 7.94 1.76 -6.74
C GLY A 124 6.78 2.24 -5.87
N ALA A 125 5.58 2.28 -6.43
CA ALA A 125 4.36 2.51 -5.67
C ALA A 125 3.17 1.75 -6.26
N VAL A 126 2.31 1.21 -5.40
CA VAL A 126 1.04 0.60 -5.80
C VAL A 126 -0.09 1.35 -5.12
N MET A 127 -0.98 1.93 -5.90
CA MET A 127 -2.27 2.40 -5.42
C MET A 127 -3.29 1.27 -5.51
N VAL A 128 -4.05 1.03 -4.45
CA VAL A 128 -5.14 0.06 -4.39
C VAL A 128 -6.46 0.80 -4.12
N THR A 129 -7.45 0.54 -4.97
CA THR A 129 -8.80 1.12 -4.87
C THR A 129 -9.82 -0.01 -4.74
N PHE A 130 -10.87 0.20 -3.94
CA PHE A 130 -11.93 -0.79 -3.69
C PHE A 130 -13.27 -0.34 -4.28
N GLN A 131 -14.11 -1.31 -4.67
CA GLN A 131 -15.43 -1.05 -5.24
C GLN A 131 -16.44 -0.63 -4.16
N GLY A 132 -17.18 0.44 -4.42
CA GLY A 132 -18.28 0.89 -3.57
C GLY A 132 -17.83 1.37 -2.17
N SER A 133 -18.81 1.49 -1.27
CA SER A 133 -18.62 1.92 0.11
C SER A 133 -18.97 0.79 1.08
N TYR A 134 -18.22 0.70 2.16
CA TYR A 134 -18.43 -0.30 3.21
C TYR A 134 -18.04 0.26 4.56
N ARG A 135 -18.80 -0.08 5.61
CA ARG A 135 -18.53 0.25 7.01
C ARG A 135 -18.83 -1.01 7.84
N PRO A 136 -17.82 -1.72 8.32
CA PRO A 136 -18.07 -2.90 9.15
C PRO A 136 -18.68 -2.46 10.48
N ARG A 137 -19.64 -3.26 11.00
CA ARG A 137 -20.24 -3.01 12.33
C ARG A 137 -19.25 -3.30 13.46
N ILE A 138 -18.33 -4.23 13.22
CA ILE A 138 -17.27 -4.63 14.16
C ILE A 138 -15.95 -4.26 13.49
N GLN A 139 -15.17 -3.39 14.13
CA GLN A 139 -13.86 -3.01 13.61
C GLN A 139 -12.87 -4.17 13.73
N ARG A 140 -12.02 -4.33 12.72
CA ARG A 140 -10.89 -5.25 12.76
C ARG A 140 -9.98 -4.88 13.93
N ARG A 141 -9.50 -5.89 14.66
CA ARG A 141 -8.42 -5.70 15.63
C ARG A 141 -7.16 -5.26 14.88
N CYS A 142 -6.56 -4.16 15.31
CA CYS A 142 -5.39 -3.56 14.68
C CYS A 142 -4.49 -2.90 15.73
N ASP A 143 -3.25 -2.63 15.33
CA ASP A 143 -2.26 -1.88 16.11
C ASP A 143 -2.42 -0.37 15.88
N PHE A 144 -2.95 0.02 14.71
CA PHE A 144 -3.26 1.41 14.37
C PHE A 144 -4.55 1.51 13.57
N LEU A 145 -5.45 2.40 13.98
CA LEU A 145 -6.73 2.62 13.32
C LEU A 145 -6.75 4.00 12.64
N VAL A 146 -7.10 4.01 11.36
CA VAL A 146 -7.26 5.22 10.56
C VAL A 146 -8.74 5.54 10.38
N GLU A 147 -9.13 6.77 10.71
CA GLU A 147 -10.46 7.25 10.42
C GLU A 147 -10.57 7.67 8.95
N ILE A 148 -11.49 7.05 8.22
CA ILE A 148 -11.85 7.43 6.87
C ILE A 148 -13.21 8.13 6.93
N PRO A 149 -13.32 9.43 6.60
CA PRO A 149 -14.58 10.18 6.66
C PRO A 149 -15.61 9.67 5.64
N GLU A 150 -16.77 10.33 5.55
CA GLU A 150 -17.87 10.03 4.62
C GLU A 150 -17.39 9.62 3.21
N PRO A 151 -18.13 8.75 2.49
CA PRO A 151 -17.66 8.17 1.23
C PRO A 151 -17.48 9.25 0.16
N GLU A 152 -16.25 9.67 -0.08
CA GLU A 152 -15.88 10.43 -1.27
C GLU A 152 -15.60 9.48 -2.44
N ARG A 153 -15.85 9.94 -3.67
CA ARG A 153 -15.41 9.20 -4.85
C ARG A 153 -13.88 9.21 -4.88
N PRO A 154 -13.22 8.05 -5.02
CA PRO A 154 -11.77 7.99 -5.17
C PRO A 154 -11.28 8.89 -6.30
N ALA A 155 -10.21 9.65 -6.06
CA ALA A 155 -9.59 10.43 -7.12
C ALA A 155 -9.00 9.51 -8.20
N HIS A 156 -9.03 9.96 -9.45
CA HIS A 156 -8.44 9.22 -10.56
C HIS A 156 -6.93 9.05 -10.39
N ASN A 157 -6.46 7.85 -10.71
CA ASN A 157 -5.04 7.56 -10.82
C ASN A 157 -4.44 8.35 -12.00
N ARG A 158 -3.22 8.85 -11.81
CA ARG A 158 -2.47 9.55 -12.86
C ARG A 158 -0.98 9.33 -12.65
N LEU A 159 -0.23 9.25 -13.75
CA LEU A 159 1.22 9.30 -13.72
C LEU A 159 1.69 10.71 -13.45
N TYR A 160 2.76 10.81 -12.66
CA TYR A 160 3.55 12.03 -12.52
C TYR A 160 4.73 12.02 -13.51
N PRO A 161 5.39 13.17 -13.76
CA PRO A 161 6.54 13.23 -14.65
C PRO A 161 7.63 12.22 -14.27
N GLY A 162 8.09 11.45 -15.25
CA GLY A 162 9.10 10.40 -15.10
C GLY A 162 8.57 9.06 -14.57
N GLU A 163 7.30 8.96 -14.19
CA GLU A 163 6.67 7.67 -13.85
C GLU A 163 6.26 6.91 -15.09
N TYR A 164 6.37 5.59 -14.98
CA TYR A 164 5.75 4.64 -15.89
C TYR A 164 4.88 3.67 -15.10
N GLU A 165 3.85 3.12 -15.75
CA GLU A 165 3.01 2.09 -15.16
C GLU A 165 3.61 0.70 -15.39
N VAL A 166 3.61 -0.12 -14.35
CA VAL A 166 3.95 -1.54 -14.42
C VAL A 166 2.64 -2.31 -14.54
N ILE A 167 2.38 -2.87 -15.73
CA ILE A 167 1.10 -3.53 -16.04
C ILE A 167 1.03 -4.98 -15.55
N ASP A 168 2.17 -5.57 -15.21
CA ASP A 168 2.24 -6.95 -14.75
C ASP A 168 1.52 -7.12 -13.41
N GLY A 169 0.60 -8.09 -13.35
CA GLY A 169 -0.23 -8.34 -12.17
C GLY A 169 -1.31 -7.28 -11.91
N LYS A 170 -1.52 -6.32 -12.83
CA LYS A 170 -2.56 -5.29 -12.69
C LYS A 170 -3.95 -5.92 -12.56
N ILE A 171 -4.73 -5.39 -11.62
CA ILE A 171 -6.14 -5.69 -11.39
C ILE A 171 -6.96 -4.49 -11.87
N GLY A 172 -8.04 -4.73 -12.63
CA GLY A 172 -8.98 -3.68 -13.06
C GLY A 172 -8.43 -2.72 -14.11
N GLY A 173 -9.30 -1.85 -14.62
CA GLY A 173 -9.00 -0.85 -15.66
C GLY A 173 -10.23 -0.06 -16.07
#